data_AF-A0A502DKA7-F1
#
_entry.id   AF-A0A502DKA7-F1
#
_cell.length_a   1.000
_cell.length_b   1.000
_cell.length_c   1.000
_cell.angle_alpha   90.00
_cell.angle_beta   90.00
_cell.angle_gamma   90.00
#
_symmetry.space_group_name_H-M   'P 1'
#
loop_
_entity.id
_entity.type
_entity.pdbx_description
1 polymer ?
#
loop_
_entity_poly.entity_id
_entity_poly.type
_entity_poly.pdbx_seq_one_letter_code
_entity_poly.pdbx_strand_id
1 'polypeptide(L)' 'MTALVIAEHDHATIKPATLNTVTAALACGGDVHVLVAGANAAEAGKAA' A
#
# COMPACT_ATOMS: atom_id res chain seq x y z
N MET A 1 -6.65 -4.44 15.90
CA MET A 1 -7.08 -4.95 14.57
C MET A 1 -5.87 -4.86 13.65
N THR A 2 -5.72 -5.74 12.66
CA THR A 2 -4.65 -5.63 11.66
C THR A 2 -5.29 -5.48 10.29
N ALA A 3 -4.89 -4.46 9.54
CA ALA A 3 -5.36 -4.20 8.18
C ALA A 3 -4.29 -4.61 7.17
N LEU A 4 -4.71 -5.29 6.10
CA LEU A 4 -3.88 -5.53 4.92
C LEU A 4 -4.38 -4.64 3.78
N VAL A 5 -3.56 -3.67 3.38
CA VAL A 5 -3.80 -2.80 2.23
C VAL A 5 -3.11 -3.40 1.01
N ILE A 6 -3.86 -3.60 -0.06
CA ILE A 6 -3.31 -4.03 -1.35
C ILE A 6 -2.99 -2.77 -2.15
N ALA A 7 -1.71 -2.54 -2.42
CA ALA A 7 -1.26 -1.34 -3.08
C ALA A 7 -1.50 -1.40 -4.59
N GLU A 8 -2.18 -0.39 -5.12
CA GLU A 8 -2.20 -0.13 -6.55
C GLU A 8 -0.90 0.59 -6.96
N HIS A 9 -0.26 0.09 -8.02
CA HIS A 9 1.01 0.62 -8.51
C HIS A 9 1.08 0.54 -10.05
N ASP A 10 2.03 1.24 -10.66
CA ASP A 10 2.29 1.24 -12.11
C ASP A 10 3.70 0.70 -12.46
N HIS A 11 4.08 -0.39 -11.80
CA HIS A 11 5.42 -1.00 -11.78
C HIS A 11 6.47 -0.17 -11.04
N ALA A 12 6.52 1.14 -11.23
CA ALA A 12 7.55 1.98 -10.61
C ALA A 12 7.04 2.78 -9.40
N THR A 13 5.78 3.20 -9.40
CA THR A 13 5.24 4.12 -8.39
C THR A 13 3.96 3.60 -7.77
N ILE A 14 3.72 4.00 -6.52
CA ILE A 14 2.47 3.74 -5.80
C ILE A 14 1.45 4.80 -6.19
N LYS A 15 0.24 4.37 -6.56
CA LYS A 15 -0.81 5.31 -6.91
C LYS A 15 -1.35 6.03 -5.67
N PRO A 16 -1.79 7.30 -5.78
CA PRO A 16 -2.31 8.07 -4.65
C PRO A 16 -3.48 7.40 -3.91
N ALA A 17 -4.27 6.57 -4.60
CA ALA A 17 -5.36 5.81 -3.99
C ALA A 17 -4.87 4.94 -2.81
N THR A 18 -3.71 4.29 -2.95
CA THR A 18 -3.09 3.47 -1.89
C THR A 18 -2.80 4.30 -0.63
N LEU A 19 -2.31 5.53 -0.76
CA LEU A 19 -2.00 6.40 0.38
C LEU A 19 -3.26 6.81 1.16
N ASN A 20 -4.35 7.08 0.43
CA ASN A 20 -5.66 7.35 1.04
C ASN A 20 -6.17 6.12 1.80
N THR A 21 -6.02 4.92 1.24
CA THR A 21 -6.41 3.67 1.89
C THR A 21 -5.59 3.37 3.14
N VAL A 22 -4.28 3.60 3.11
CA VAL A 22 -3.41 3.47 4.30
C VAL A 22 -3.85 4.43 5.40
N THR A 23 -4.14 5.69 5.04
CA THR A 23 -4.63 6.70 6.00
C THR A 23 -5.94 6.27 6.65
N ALA A 24 -6.88 5.74 5.86
CA ALA A 24 -8.14 5.22 6.39
C ALA A 24 -7.92 3.99 7.29
N ALA A 25 -7.05 3.06 6.90
CA ALA A 25 -6.72 1.88 7.70
C ALA A 25 -6.10 2.24 9.05
N LEU A 26 -5.20 3.22 9.08
CA LEU A 26 -4.62 3.75 10.32
C LEU A 26 -5.69 4.36 11.23
N ALA A 27 -6.67 5.09 10.66
CA ALA A 27 -7.77 5.67 11.42
C ALA A 27 -8.71 4.62 12.05
N CYS A 28 -8.77 3.41 11.49
CA CYS A 28 -9.53 2.29 12.08
C CYS A 28 -8.85 1.67 13.32
N GLY A 29 -7.60 2.04 13.63
CA GLY A 29 -6.88 1.62 14.82
C GLY A 29 -6.23 0.24 14.72
N GLY A 30 -4.90 0.23 14.71
CA GLY A 30 -4.07 -0.97 14.73
C GLY A 30 -2.99 -0.99 13.65
N ASP A 31 -2.37 -2.15 13.43
CA ASP A 31 -1.26 -2.29 12.49
C ASP A 31 -1.75 -2.32 11.05
N VAL A 32 -0.99 -1.66 10.16
CA VAL A 32 -1.26 -1.65 8.72
C VAL A 32 -0.09 -2.32 8.01
N HIS A 33 -0.40 -3.39 7.28
CA HIS A 33 0.52 -4.03 6.34
C HIS A 33 0.15 -3.64 4.92
N VAL A 34 1.15 -3.44 4.06
CA VAL A 34 0.95 -3.11 2.65
C VAL A 34 1.54 -4.22 1.79
N LEU A 35 0.72 -4.83 0.93
CA LEU A 35 1.17 -5.76 -0.11
C LEU A 35 1.25 -5.05 -1.45
N VAL A 36 2.46 -4.95 -1.99
CA VAL A 36 2.72 -4.53 -3.37
C VAL A 36 3.06 -5.77 -4.18
N ALA A 37 2.21 -6.12 -5.15
CA ALA A 37 2.36 -7.36 -5.93
C ALA A 37 2.19 -7.08 -7.42
N GLY A 38 3.13 -7.60 -8.22
CA GLY A 38 3.11 -7.47 -9.67
C GLY A 38 4.50 -7.65 -10.28
N ALA A 39 4.55 -7.78 -11.61
CA ALA A 39 5.84 -7.76 -12.32
C ALA A 39 6.52 -6.40 -12.11
N ASN A 40 7.82 -6.42 -11.82
CA ASN A 40 8.63 -5.23 -11.54
C ASN A 40 8.15 -4.39 -10.34
N ALA A 41 7.40 -4.96 -9.38
CA ALA A 41 6.90 -4.23 -8.22
C ALA A 41 7.99 -3.74 -7.23
N ALA A 42 9.24 -4.17 -7.39
CA ALA A 42 10.32 -3.88 -6.45
C ALA A 42 10.57 -2.37 -6.27
N GLU A 43 10.50 -1.57 -7.34
CA GLU A 43 10.68 -0.12 -7.22
C GLU A 43 9.50 0.55 -6.53
N ALA A 44 8.27 0.19 -6.90
CA ALA A 44 7.07 0.66 -6.20
C ALA A 44 7.08 0.26 -4.72
N GLY A 45 7.57 -0.94 -4.40
CA GLY A 45 7.66 -1.46 -3.04
C GLY A 45 8.59 -0.66 -2.11
N LYS A 46 9.58 0.06 -2.64
CA LYS A 46 10.43 0.95 -1.83
C LYS A 46 9.70 2.22 -1.38
N ALA A 47 8.61 2.57 -2.04
CA ALA A 47 7.79 3.75 -1.75
C ALA A 47 6.59 3.45 -0.84
N ALA A 48 6.38 2.17 -0.47
CA ALA A 48 5.33 1.71 0.44
C ALA A 48 5.87 1.59 1.88
#